data_AF-A0AAW8ANK9-F1
#
_entry.id   AF-A0AAW8ANK9-F1
#
_cell.length_a   1.000
_cell.length_b   1.000
_cell.length_c   1.000
_cell.angle_alpha   90.00
_cell.angle_beta   90.00
_cell.angle_gamma   90.00
#
_symmetry.space_group_name_H-M   'P 1'
#
loop_
_entity.id
_entity.type
_entity.pdbx_description
1 polymer ?
#
loop_
_entity_poly.entity_id
_entity_poly.type
_entity_poly.pdbx_seq_one_letter_code
_entity_poly.pdbx_strand_id
1 'polypeptide(L)'
;LPGERELAAALNVSRTTIASALGQLREEGFLYSRQGSGSRIVLPERPADLPPPSDIPSTLNLSTAALSAGPEVHQAFQHAMTLLPPYLGQTGYD
;
A
#
# COMPACT_ATOMS: atom_id res chain seq x y z
N LEU A 1 -0.09 -16.78 -14.66
CA LEU A 1 -0.22 -17.65 -13.48
C LEU A 1 0.17 -19.07 -13.88
N PRO A 2 0.81 -19.83 -12.97
CA PRO A 2 0.94 -21.28 -13.10
C PRO A 2 -0.43 -21.94 -13.29
N GLY A 3 -0.45 -23.15 -13.84
CA GLY A 3 -1.70 -23.91 -13.97
C GLY A 3 -2.27 -24.30 -12.60
N GLU A 4 -3.60 -24.51 -12.51
CA GLU A 4 -4.25 -24.90 -11.25
C GLU A 4 -3.64 -26.14 -10.58
N ARG A 5 -3.22 -27.12 -11.40
CA ARG A 5 -2.60 -28.36 -10.91
C ARG A 5 -1.27 -28.09 -10.22
N GLU A 6 -0.49 -27.18 -10.78
CA GLU A 6 0.81 -26.78 -10.24
C GLU A 6 0.63 -25.96 -8.96
N LEU A 7 -0.38 -25.08 -8.92
CA LEU A 7 -0.73 -24.30 -7.74
C LEU A 7 -1.21 -25.18 -6.57
N ALA A 8 -2.06 -26.17 -6.86
CA ALA A 8 -2.57 -27.12 -5.87
C ALA A 8 -1.44 -27.95 -5.24
N ALA A 9 -0.48 -28.40 -6.06
CA ALA A 9 0.70 -29.11 -5.58
C ALA A 9 1.62 -28.22 -4.74
N ALA A 10 1.89 -26.99 -5.20
CA ALA A 10 2.77 -26.05 -4.50
C ALA A 10 2.21 -25.60 -3.15
N LEU A 11 0.89 -25.47 -3.03
CA LEU A 11 0.23 -25.03 -1.80
C LEU A 11 -0.28 -26.18 -0.92
N ASN A 12 -0.16 -27.44 -1.37
CA ASN A 12 -0.69 -28.63 -0.71
C ASN A 12 -2.19 -28.56 -0.37
N VAL A 13 -2.97 -28.04 -1.32
CA VAL A 13 -4.42 -27.82 -1.19
C VAL A 13 -5.16 -28.54 -2.32
N SER A 14 -6.41 -28.94 -2.08
CA SER A 14 -7.21 -29.65 -3.09
C SER A 14 -7.46 -28.79 -4.35
N ARG A 15 -7.56 -29.44 -5.51
CA ARG A 15 -7.82 -28.77 -6.79
C ARG A 15 -9.16 -28.01 -6.80
N THR A 16 -10.19 -28.55 -6.15
CA THR A 16 -11.50 -27.91 -6.05
C THR A 16 -11.41 -26.62 -5.22
N THR A 17 -10.63 -26.62 -4.15
CA THR A 17 -10.39 -25.40 -3.36
C THR A 17 -9.65 -24.33 -4.17
N ILE A 18 -8.61 -24.71 -4.93
CA ILE A 18 -7.91 -23.77 -5.82
C ILE A 18 -8.86 -23.21 -6.90
N ALA A 19 -9.68 -24.06 -7.52
CA ALA A 19 -10.63 -23.62 -8.54
C ALA A 19 -11.67 -22.63 -7.96
N SER A 20 -12.22 -22.92 -6.77
CA SER A 20 -13.13 -22.00 -6.07
C SER A 20 -12.45 -20.68 -5.71
N ALA A 21 -11.22 -20.71 -5.17
CA ALA A 21 -10.49 -19.51 -4.82
C ALA A 21 -10.14 -18.65 -6.05
N LEU A 22 -9.70 -19.25 -7.15
CA LEU A 22 -9.42 -18.54 -8.41
C LEU A 22 -10.72 -18.05 -9.09
N GLY A 23 -11.86 -18.69 -8.84
CA GLY A 23 -13.18 -18.19 -9.24
C GLY A 23 -13.52 -16.92 -8.49
N GLN A 24 -13.44 -16.96 -7.16
CA GLN A 24 -13.69 -15.80 -6.30
C GLN A 24 -12.77 -14.62 -6.64
N LEU A 25 -11.48 -14.85 -6.84
CA LEU A 25 -10.54 -13.79 -7.23
C LEU A 25 -10.85 -13.17 -8.61
N ARG A 26 -11.53 -13.88 -9.52
CA ARG A 26 -12.02 -13.27 -10.78
C ARG A 26 -13.25 -12.41 -10.54
N GLU A 27 -14.17 -12.88 -9.72
CA GLU A 27 -15.38 -12.13 -9.35
C GLU A 27 -15.02 -10.83 -8.63
N GLU A 28 -14.00 -10.86 -7.77
CA GLU A 28 -13.46 -9.70 -7.06
C GLU A 28 -12.54 -8.80 -7.92
N GLY A 29 -12.27 -9.19 -9.17
CA GLY A 29 -11.46 -8.39 -10.11
C GLY A 29 -9.94 -8.49 -9.94
N PHE A 30 -9.45 -9.38 -9.07
CA PHE A 30 -8.01 -9.63 -8.87
C PHE A 30 -7.37 -10.48 -9.97
N LEU A 31 -8.18 -11.11 -10.84
CA LEU A 31 -7.71 -11.96 -11.93
C LEU A 31 -8.40 -11.61 -13.26
N TYR A 32 -7.59 -11.44 -14.31
CA TYR A 32 -8.07 -11.35 -15.68
C TYR A 32 -7.62 -12.55 -16.50
N SER A 33 -8.57 -13.20 -17.16
CA SER A 33 -8.32 -14.24 -18.16
C SER A 33 -8.31 -13.62 -19.56
N ARG A 34 -7.16 -13.64 -20.25
CA ARG A 34 -7.11 -13.34 -21.69
C ARG A 34 -7.11 -14.65 -22.46
N GLN A 35 -8.11 -14.83 -23.34
CA GLN A 35 -8.27 -16.05 -24.12
C GLN A 35 -6.98 -16.34 -24.91
N GLY A 36 -6.42 -17.55 -24.73
CA GLY A 36 -5.20 -17.99 -25.40
C GLY A 36 -3.87 -17.58 -24.74
N SER A 37 -3.86 -16.90 -23.59
CA SER A 37 -2.60 -16.39 -22.97
C SER A 37 -2.43 -16.68 -21.47
N GLY A 38 -3.35 -17.43 -20.86
CA GLY A 38 -3.34 -17.72 -19.42
C GLY A 38 -3.94 -16.60 -18.56
N SER A 39 -3.99 -16.83 -17.24
CA SER A 39 -4.53 -15.87 -16.26
C SER A 39 -3.45 -14.91 -15.76
N ARG A 40 -3.77 -13.62 -15.68
CA ARG A 40 -2.92 -12.58 -15.10
C ARG A 40 -3.53 -12.06 -13.80
N ILE A 41 -2.67 -11.84 -12.81
CA ILE A 41 -3.03 -11.15 -11.56
C ILE A 41 -3.09 -9.67 -11.88
N VAL A 42 -4.16 -9.02 -11.44
CA VAL A 42 -4.35 -7.58 -11.52
C VAL A 42 -4.64 -7.11 -10.10
N LEU A 43 -4.02 -6.01 -9.70
CA LEU A 43 -4.41 -5.33 -8.47
C LEU A 43 -5.58 -4.41 -8.84
N PRO A 44 -6.81 -4.67 -8.35
CA PRO A 44 -7.92 -3.75 -8.58
C PRO A 44 -7.52 -2.39 -8.02
N GLU A 45 -7.84 -1.31 -8.73
CA GLU A 45 -7.54 0.03 -8.26
C GLU A 45 -8.26 0.24 -6.93
N ARG A 46 -7.48 0.32 -5.85
CA ARG A 46 -7.99 0.80 -4.57
C ARG A 46 -8.33 2.28 -4.79
N PRO A 47 -9.55 2.73 -4.48
CA PRO A 47 -9.87 4.15 -4.52
C PRO A 47 -8.80 4.91 -3.72
N ALA A 48 -8.14 5.88 -4.36
CA ALA A 48 -7.09 6.68 -3.74
C ALA A 48 -7.60 7.39 -2.46
N ASP A 49 -8.91 7.56 -2.35
CA ASP A 49 -9.61 8.19 -1.24
C ASP A 49 -10.00 7.26 -0.10
N LEU A 50 -9.64 5.97 -0.13
CA LEU A 50 -9.87 5.13 1.04
C LEU A 50 -8.94 5.62 2.17
N PRO A 51 -9.46 6.13 3.30
CA PRO A 51 -8.61 6.55 4.39
C PRO A 51 -7.75 5.36 4.83
N PRO A 52 -6.47 5.58 5.15
CA PRO A 52 -5.62 4.50 5.63
C PRO A 52 -6.31 3.80 6.82
N PRO A 53 -6.11 2.49 6.99
CA PRO A 53 -6.61 1.79 8.17
C PRO A 53 -6.15 2.57 9.40
N SER A 54 -7.13 3.03 10.18
CA SER A 54 -6.94 3.94 11.29
C SER A 54 -5.84 3.45 12.22
N ASP A 55 -5.02 4.38 12.72
CA ASP A 55 -3.88 4.15 13.62
C ASP A 55 -4.21 3.14 14.74
N ILE A 56 -4.03 1.85 14.44
CA ILE A 56 -3.81 0.86 15.48
C ILE A 56 -2.33 1.06 15.82
N PRO A 57 -1.98 1.42 17.07
CA PRO A 57 -0.61 1.82 17.43
C PRO A 57 0.46 0.76 17.17
N SER A 58 0.07 -0.46 16.78
CA SER A 58 0.94 -1.58 16.45
C SER A 58 0.91 -2.01 14.97
N THR A 59 0.22 -1.32 14.07
CA THR A 59 0.20 -1.65 12.63
C THR A 59 0.96 -0.62 11.80
N LEU A 60 2.02 -1.06 11.13
CA LEU A 60 2.74 -0.25 10.15
C LEU A 60 1.88 -0.05 8.90
N ASN A 61 1.61 1.19 8.54
CA ASN A 61 1.00 1.53 7.26
C ASN A 61 2.05 1.36 6.14
N LEU A 62 1.98 0.27 5.38
CA LEU A 62 2.91 0.02 4.25
C LEU A 62 2.53 0.74 2.95
N SER A 63 1.33 1.35 2.88
CA SER A 63 0.94 2.19 1.73
C SER A 63 1.56 3.58 1.79
N THR A 64 1.92 4.05 2.97
CA THR A 64 2.70 5.27 3.19
C THR A 64 4.04 4.87 3.78
N ALA A 65 5.12 4.88 2.99
CA ALA A 65 6.47 4.55 3.45
C ALA A 65 7.09 5.60 4.41
N ALA A 66 6.25 6.33 5.15
CA ALA A 66 6.63 7.33 6.12
C ALA A 66 6.24 6.86 7.52
N LEU A 67 7.21 6.91 8.44
CA LEU A 67 6.95 6.75 9.86
C LEU A 67 6.20 7.99 10.38
N SER A 68 5.42 7.81 11.43
CA SER A 68 4.88 8.95 12.18
C SER A 68 6.02 9.86 12.63
N ALA A 69 5.78 11.17 12.57
CA ALA A 69 6.75 12.16 13.00
C ALA A 69 7.23 11.87 14.44
N GLY A 70 8.53 11.64 14.60
CA GLY A 70 9.15 11.50 15.91
C GLY A 70 9.18 12.83 16.68
N PRO A 71 9.45 12.80 17.99
CA PRO A 71 9.55 14.02 18.81
C PRO A 71 10.61 15.01 18.30
N GLU A 72 11.57 14.53 17.52
CA GLU A 72 12.62 15.32 16.87
C GLU A 72 12.03 16.36 15.91
N VAL A 73 10.88 16.07 15.26
CA VAL A 73 10.21 17.02 14.37
C VAL A 73 9.72 18.24 15.16
N HIS A 74 9.18 18.02 16.37
CA HIS A 74 8.78 19.11 17.25
C HIS A 74 9.97 19.93 17.73
N GLN A 75 11.06 19.26 18.14
CA GLN A 75 12.30 19.92 18.58
C GLN A 75 12.94 20.76 17.47
N ALA A 76 13.00 20.21 16.25
CA ALA A 76 13.51 20.92 15.07
C ALA A 76 12.67 22.17 14.78
N PHE A 77 11.34 22.07 14.90
CA PHE A 77 10.45 23.21 14.71
C PHE A 77 10.64 24.29 15.78
N GLN A 78 10.75 23.90 17.06
CA GLN A 78 11.07 24.84 18.15
C GLN A 78 12.41 25.54 17.92
N HIS A 79 13.42 24.80 17.51
CA HIS A 79 14.73 25.37 17.19
C HIS A 79 14.64 26.35 16.01
N ALA A 80 13.94 25.97 14.93
CA ALA A 80 13.71 26.87 13.80
C ALA A 80 13.02 28.18 14.21
N MET A 81 12.06 28.12 15.15
CA MET A 81 11.41 29.33 15.67
C MET A 81 12.38 30.27 16.40
N THR A 82 13.43 29.75 17.04
CA THR A 82 14.47 30.60 17.67
C THR A 82 15.38 31.29 16.65
N LEU A 83 15.55 30.69 15.47
CA LEU A 83 16.38 31.22 14.39
C LEU A 83 15.60 32.14 13.44
N LEU A 84 14.27 32.21 13.59
CA LEU A 84 13.35 32.94 12.74
C LEU A 84 13.50 34.48 12.78
N PRO A 85 13.73 35.13 13.95
CA PRO A 85 13.71 36.59 14.03
C PRO A 85 14.66 37.34 13.07
N PRO A 86 15.91 36.91 12.84
CA PRO A 86 16.81 37.52 11.85
C PRO A 86 16.27 37.51 10.41
N TYR A 87 15.42 36.54 10.04
CA TYR A 87 14.85 36.41 8.70
C TYR A 87 13.57 37.23 8.49
N LEU A 88 12.93 37.70 9.58
CA LEU A 88 11.72 38.52 9.50
C LEU A 88 12.00 40.01 9.21
N GLY A 89 13.25 40.44 9.30
CA GLY A 89 13.66 41.82 8.99
C GLY A 89 13.84 42.11 7.49
N GLN A 90 13.74 41.09 6.64
CA GLN A 90 13.99 41.19 5.20
C GLN A 90 12.71 40.83 4.42
N THR A 91 12.55 41.38 3.22
CA THR A 91 11.38 41.11 2.35
C THR A 91 11.41 39.72 1.73
N GLY A 92 12.56 39.03 1.79
CA GLY A 92 12.76 37.70 1.20
C GLY A 92 12.96 37.70 -0.32
N TYR A 93 13.18 38.86 -0.95
CA TYR A 93 13.28 39.02 -2.41
C TYR A 93 14.54 39.75 -2.89
N ASP A 94 15.56 39.91 -2.04
CA ASP A 94 16.90 40.34 -2.48
C ASP A 94 17.73 39.15 -3.01
#